data_AF-A0A1E3H3J6-F1
#
_entry.id   AF-A0A1E3H3J6-F1
#
_cell.length_a   1.000
_cell.length_b   1.000
_cell.length_c   1.000
_cell.angle_alpha   90.00
_cell.angle_beta   90.00
_cell.angle_gamma   90.00
#
_symmetry.space_group_name_H-M   'P 1'
#
loop_
_entity.id
_entity.type
_entity.pdbx_description
1 polymer ?
#
loop_
_entity_poly.entity_id
_entity_poly.type
_entity_poly.pdbx_seq_one_letter_code
_entity_poly.pdbx_strand_id
1 'polypeptide(L)'
;MTRVLVITACLSGGLAGLAGALEVMGLKGYVTTDLSPGYGYSGIVVAMLAGLHPAGVVLAALFVACIFVGADGMSRALGVPSFIADVIVALSLLAMLVALLLATYRVRR
;
A
#
# COMPACT_ATOMS: atom_id res chain seq x y z
N MET A 1 -2.74 30.15 4.82
CA MET A 1 -2.41 28.87 5.48
C MET A 1 -3.64 27.97 5.67
N THR A 2 -4.76 28.48 6.17
CA THR A 2 -5.95 27.66 6.51
C THR A 2 -6.68 27.05 5.31
N ARG A 3 -6.82 27.77 4.18
CA ARG A 3 -7.65 27.31 3.05
C ARG A 3 -7.12 26.06 2.36
N VAL A 4 -5.80 25.98 2.15
CA VAL A 4 -5.16 24.82 1.52
C VAL A 4 -5.27 23.59 2.41
N LEU A 5 -5.06 23.75 3.73
CA LEU A 5 -5.13 22.67 4.70
C LEU A 5 -6.54 22.06 4.79
N VAL A 6 -7.58 22.92 4.78
CA VAL A 6 -8.98 22.45 4.77
C VAL A 6 -9.29 21.70 3.48
N ILE A 7 -8.87 22.23 2.33
CA ILE A 7 -9.10 21.57 1.02
C ILE A 7 -8.39 20.22 0.95
N THR A 8 -7.12 20.14 1.36
CA THR A 8 -6.37 18.88 1.32
C THR A 8 -6.92 17.85 2.31
N ALA A 9 -7.33 18.26 3.51
CA ALA A 9 -7.95 17.37 4.50
C ALA A 9 -9.30 16.82 4.02
N CYS A 10 -10.15 17.66 3.41
CA CYS A 10 -11.41 17.21 2.85
C CYS A 10 -11.20 16.26 1.65
N LEU A 11 -10.22 16.55 0.78
CA LEU A 11 -9.92 15.69 -0.37
C LEU A 11 -9.33 14.35 0.05
N SER A 12 -8.34 14.31 0.94
CA SER A 12 -7.72 13.06 1.39
C SER A 12 -8.69 12.22 2.22
N GLY A 13 -9.45 12.85 3.11
CA GLY A 13 -10.50 12.18 3.89
C GLY A 13 -11.62 11.64 3.01
N GLY A 14 -12.04 12.39 1.98
CA GLY A 14 -13.02 11.94 1.01
C GLY A 14 -12.55 10.74 0.21
N LEU A 15 -11.31 10.74 -0.29
CA LEU A 15 -10.71 9.61 -1.01
C LEU A 15 -10.55 8.38 -0.12
N ALA A 16 -10.10 8.54 1.12
CA ALA A 16 -9.98 7.46 2.09
C ALA A 16 -11.36 6.86 2.44
N GLY A 17 -12.38 7.71 2.61
CA GLY A 17 -13.76 7.29 2.84
C GLY A 17 -14.35 6.52 1.66
N LEU A 18 -14.10 6.97 0.42
CA LEU A 18 -14.51 6.27 -0.79
C LEU A 18 -13.85 4.89 -0.90
N ALA A 19 -12.55 4.80 -0.62
CA ALA A 19 -11.84 3.52 -0.62
C ALA A 19 -12.45 2.53 0.40
N GLY A 20 -12.73 2.98 1.63
CA GLY A 20 -13.40 2.16 2.63
C GLY A 20 -14.83 1.76 2.22
N ALA A 21 -15.59 2.67 1.62
CA ALA A 21 -16.93 2.37 1.14
C ALA A 21 -16.93 1.32 0.02
N LEU A 22 -15.96 1.38 -0.91
CA LEU A 22 -15.77 0.38 -1.96
C LEU A 22 -15.44 -1.00 -1.39
N GLU A 23 -14.59 -1.07 -0.36
CA GLU A 23 -14.25 -2.32 0.33
C GLU A 23 -15.51 -2.97 0.97
N VAL A 24 -16.32 -2.18 1.68
CA VAL A 24 -17.55 -2.66 2.34
C VAL A 24 -18.60 -3.10 1.32
N MET A 25 -18.91 -2.25 0.35
CA MET A 25 -19.98 -2.48 -0.62
C MET A 25 -19.61 -3.53 -1.68
N GLY A 26 -18.33 -3.66 -2.01
CA GLY A 26 -17.84 -4.54 -3.06
C GLY A 26 -17.49 -5.94 -2.59
N LEU A 27 -16.67 -6.07 -1.53
CA LEU A 27 -16.06 -7.34 -1.16
C LEU A 27 -16.74 -8.05 0.01
N LYS A 28 -17.00 -7.32 1.12
CA LYS A 28 -17.47 -7.96 2.37
C LYS A 28 -18.98 -7.99 2.51
N GLY A 29 -19.71 -7.00 2.00
CA GLY A 29 -21.19 -6.91 2.08
C GLY A 29 -21.75 -6.62 3.48
N TYR A 30 -20.91 -6.60 4.52
CA TYR A 30 -21.25 -6.24 5.89
C TYR A 30 -20.03 -5.63 6.60
N VAL A 31 -20.27 -4.83 7.63
CA VAL A 31 -19.20 -4.22 8.43
C VAL A 31 -18.61 -5.29 9.35
N THR A 32 -17.40 -5.73 9.04
CA THR A 32 -16.61 -6.67 9.84
C THR A 32 -15.54 -5.92 10.62
N THR A 33 -15.18 -6.41 11.81
CA THR A 33 -14.09 -5.85 12.64
C THR A 33 -12.73 -5.85 11.92
N ASP A 34 -12.55 -6.75 10.97
CA ASP A 34 -11.37 -6.82 10.10
C ASP A 34 -11.53 -6.00 8.81
N LEU A 35 -12.30 -4.90 8.81
CA LEU A 35 -12.48 -4.07 7.61
C LEU A 35 -11.16 -3.48 7.10
N SER A 36 -10.25 -3.13 8.01
CA SER A 36 -8.91 -2.65 7.69
C SER A 36 -7.87 -3.39 8.54
N PRO A 37 -7.46 -4.60 8.14
CA PRO A 37 -6.44 -5.38 8.84
C PRO A 37 -5.02 -4.83 8.59
N GLY A 38 -4.87 -3.51 8.59
CA GLY A 38 -3.59 -2.83 8.39
C GLY A 38 -3.39 -2.09 7.07
N TYR A 39 -4.42 -1.88 6.24
CA TYR A 39 -4.28 -1.17 4.95
C TYR A 39 -3.61 0.20 5.06
N GLY A 40 -3.81 0.92 6.18
CA GLY A 40 -3.09 2.17 6.45
C GLY A 40 -1.57 1.99 6.55
N TYR A 41 -1.10 0.95 7.25
CA TYR A 41 0.32 0.63 7.34
C TYR A 41 0.89 0.17 6.00
N SER A 42 0.17 -0.67 5.26
CA SER A 42 0.57 -1.07 3.90
C SER A 42 0.61 0.12 2.95
N GLY A 43 -0.26 1.13 3.14
CA GLY A 43 -0.23 2.39 2.40
C GLY A 43 1.06 3.21 2.63
N ILE A 44 1.64 3.16 3.83
CA ILE A 44 2.95 3.79 4.11
C ILE A 44 4.03 3.13 3.25
N VAL A 45 4.03 1.80 3.18
CA VAL A 45 4.98 1.03 2.36
C VAL A 45 4.85 1.39 0.89
N VAL A 46 3.63 1.45 0.37
CA VAL A 46 3.34 1.86 -1.01
C VAL A 46 3.84 3.28 -1.29
N ALA A 47 3.61 4.23 -0.37
CA ALA A 47 4.07 5.61 -0.52
C ALA A 47 5.60 5.72 -0.52
N MET A 48 6.27 4.91 0.30
CA MET A 48 7.73 4.83 0.33
C MET A 48 8.27 4.22 -0.97
N LEU A 49 7.69 3.11 -1.44
CA LEU A 49 8.05 2.46 -2.71
C LEU A 49 7.90 3.40 -3.91
N ALA A 50 6.90 4.27 -3.88
CA ALA A 50 6.67 5.28 -4.90
C ALA A 50 7.63 6.49 -4.83
N GLY A 51 8.53 6.55 -3.85
CA GLY A 51 9.42 7.69 -3.64
C GLY A 51 8.68 8.99 -3.35
N LEU A 52 7.52 8.92 -2.67
CA LEU A 52 6.62 10.05 -2.38
C LEU A 52 6.08 10.79 -3.62
N HIS A 53 6.22 10.21 -4.82
CA HIS A 53 5.73 10.82 -6.05
C HIS A 53 4.26 10.45 -6.29
N PRO A 54 3.32 11.41 -6.45
CA PRO A 54 1.88 11.12 -6.50
C PRO A 54 1.48 10.19 -7.66
N ALA A 55 2.11 10.35 -8.83
CA ALA A 55 1.88 9.43 -9.95
C ALA A 55 2.50 8.04 -9.74
N GLY A 56 3.62 7.96 -9.00
CA GLY A 56 4.29 6.70 -8.69
C GLY A 56 3.49 5.84 -7.71
N VAL A 57 2.70 6.46 -6.84
CA VAL A 57 1.85 5.77 -5.85
C VAL A 57 0.84 4.84 -6.54
N VAL A 58 0.27 5.25 -7.68
CA VAL A 58 -0.71 4.42 -8.40
C VAL A 58 -0.06 3.12 -8.90
N LEU A 59 1.14 3.21 -9.47
CA LEU A 59 1.85 2.04 -10.00
C LEU A 59 2.38 1.14 -8.87
N ALA A 60 2.90 1.74 -7.79
CA ALA A 60 3.34 1.00 -6.60
C ALA A 60 2.16 0.31 -5.89
N ALA A 61 1.00 0.97 -5.80
CA ALA A 61 -0.21 0.40 -5.23
C ALA A 61 -0.70 -0.80 -6.03
N LEU A 62 -0.67 -0.71 -7.37
CA LEU A 62 -1.05 -1.81 -8.26
C LEU A 62 -0.10 -3.00 -8.12
N PHE A 63 1.21 -2.76 -8.05
CA PHE A 63 2.21 -3.80 -7.80
C PHE A 63 1.95 -4.54 -6.47
N VAL A 64 1.75 -3.78 -5.39
CA VAL A 64 1.48 -4.35 -4.07
C VAL A 64 0.14 -5.09 -4.05
N ALA A 65 -0.91 -4.54 -4.68
CA ALA A 65 -2.21 -5.20 -4.80
C ALA A 65 -2.12 -6.54 -5.55
N CYS A 66 -1.34 -6.61 -6.63
CA CYS A 66 -1.09 -7.86 -7.36
C CYS A 66 -0.44 -8.93 -6.47
N ILE A 67 0.50 -8.55 -5.60
CA ILE A 67 1.13 -9.47 -4.65
C ILE A 67 0.12 -10.00 -3.63
N PHE A 68 -0.69 -9.12 -3.03
CA PHE A 68 -1.71 -9.51 -2.06
C PHE A 68 -2.77 -10.45 -2.66
N VAL A 69 -3.32 -10.09 -3.83
CA VAL A 69 -4.33 -10.90 -4.52
C VAL A 69 -3.72 -12.23 -5.01
N GLY A 70 -2.49 -12.21 -5.52
CA GLY A 70 -1.78 -13.42 -5.94
C GLY A 70 -1.52 -14.37 -4.78
N ALA A 71 -1.09 -13.84 -3.63
CA ALA A 71 -0.86 -14.64 -2.43
C ALA A 71 -2.17 -15.22 -1.86
N ASP A 72 -3.27 -14.46 -1.86
CA ASP A 72 -4.59 -14.97 -1.46
C ASP A 72 -5.07 -16.10 -2.38
N GLY A 73 -4.88 -15.95 -3.69
CA GLY A 73 -5.16 -16.99 -4.67
C GLY A 73 -4.34 -18.26 -4.45
N MET A 74 -3.04 -18.13 -4.17
CA MET A 74 -2.17 -19.25 -3.82
C MET A 74 -2.55 -19.87 -2.47
N SER A 75 -2.99 -19.07 -1.51
CA SER A 75 -3.46 -19.57 -0.21
C SER A 75 -4.67 -20.48 -0.36
N ARG A 76 -5.63 -20.07 -1.21
CA ARG A 76 -6.82 -20.86 -1.54
C ARG A 76 -6.53 -22.10 -2.38
N ALA A 77 -5.59 -22.02 -3.32
CA ALA A 77 -5.30 -23.11 -4.26
C ALA A 77 -4.35 -24.18 -3.69
N LEU A 78 -3.35 -23.76 -2.91
CA LEU A 78 -2.21 -24.61 -2.50
C LEU A 78 -2.07 -24.71 -0.97
N GLY A 79 -2.96 -24.09 -0.19
CA GLY A 79 -2.91 -24.12 1.28
C GLY A 79 -1.74 -23.33 1.87
N VAL A 80 -1.16 -22.42 1.09
CA VAL A 80 0.01 -21.63 1.49
C VAL A 80 -0.42 -20.49 2.42
N PRO A 81 0.32 -20.17 3.51
CA PRO A 81 -0.04 -19.05 4.37
C PRO A 81 -0.04 -17.70 3.64
N SER A 82 -1.08 -16.89 3.86
CA SER A 82 -1.24 -15.56 3.23
C SER A 82 -0.20 -14.51 3.68
N PHE A 83 0.50 -14.77 4.80
CA PHE A 83 1.61 -13.94 5.30
C PHE A 83 2.77 -13.77 4.31
N ILE A 84 2.86 -14.60 3.28
CA ILE A 84 3.88 -14.45 2.23
C ILE A 84 3.76 -13.11 1.52
N ALA A 85 2.56 -12.55 1.36
CA ALA A 85 2.39 -11.22 0.77
C ALA A 85 3.13 -10.14 1.56
N ASP A 86 2.93 -10.11 2.89
CA ASP A 86 3.57 -9.14 3.77
C ASP A 86 5.10 -9.29 3.75
N VAL A 87 5.60 -10.53 3.71
CA VAL A 87 7.03 -10.81 3.61
C VAL A 87 7.60 -10.25 2.30
N ILE A 88 6.95 -10.49 1.16
CA ILE A 88 7.41 -9.98 -0.15
C ILE A 88 7.40 -8.46 -0.18
N VAL A 89 6.35 -7.83 0.35
CA VAL A 89 6.22 -6.38 0.40
C VAL A 89 7.30 -5.76 1.29
N ALA A 90 7.56 -6.35 2.46
CA ALA A 90 8.62 -5.92 3.37
C ALA A 90 10.01 -6.07 2.74
N LEU A 91 10.27 -7.19 2.05
CA LEU A 91 11.52 -7.43 1.33
C LEU A 91 11.71 -6.42 0.19
N SER A 92 10.64 -6.09 -0.52
CA SER A 92 10.66 -5.09 -1.60
C SER A 92 11.02 -3.71 -1.06
N LEU A 93 10.42 -3.30 0.07
CA LEU A 93 10.75 -2.04 0.72
C LEU A 93 12.18 -2.03 1.26
N LEU A 94 12.64 -3.14 1.85
CA LEU A 94 14.03 -3.27 2.31
C LEU A 94 15.02 -3.17 1.14
N ALA A 95 14.75 -3.88 0.04
CA ALA A 95 15.57 -3.84 -1.17
C ALA A 95 15.61 -2.42 -1.75
N MET A 96 14.48 -1.72 -1.78
CA MET A 96 14.43 -0.32 -2.19
C MET A 96 15.26 0.58 -1.27
N LEU A 97 15.16 0.40 0.05
CA LEU A 97 15.94 1.17 1.03
C LEU A 97 17.45 0.93 0.86
N VAL A 98 17.87 -0.32 0.63
CA VAL A 98 19.26 -0.67 0.34
C VAL A 98 19.71 -0.06 -0.99
N ALA A 99 18.87 -0.11 -2.02
CA ALA A 99 19.16 0.52 -3.32
C ALA A 99 19.30 2.05 -3.18
N LEU A 100 18.44 2.69 -2.38
CA LEU A 100 18.50 4.12 -2.08
C LEU A 100 19.78 4.47 -1.32
N LEU A 101 20.15 3.66 -0.33
CA LEU A 101 21.41 3.81 0.40
C LEU A 101 22.60 3.70 -0.56
N LEU A 102 22.63 2.69 -1.42
CA LEU A 102 23.71 2.51 -2.39
C LEU A 102 23.76 3.65 -3.42
N ALA A 103 22.60 4.14 -3.87
CA ALA A 103 22.51 5.24 -4.83
C ALA A 103 22.91 6.59 -4.21
N THR A 104 22.59 6.83 -2.95
CA THR A 104 22.99 8.06 -2.23
C THR A 104 24.44 8.00 -1.75
N TYR A 105 24.98 6.81 -1.49
CA TYR A 105 26.32 6.61 -0.94
C TYR A 105 27.42 6.32 -1.99
N ARG A 106 27.08 6.26 -3.28
CA ARG A 106 28.01 5.96 -4.38
C ARG A 106 27.56 6.79 -5.60
N VAL A 107 28.13 7.95 -5.92
CA VAL A 107 29.42 8.13 -6.62
C VAL A 107 30.02 9.50 -6.26
N ARG A 108 30.69 9.61 -5.11
CA ARG A 108 31.67 10.69 -4.85
C ARG A 108 33.04 10.06 -4.63
N ARG A 109 33.53 9.37 -5.65
CA ARG A 109 34.95 9.29 -5.95
C ARG A 109 35.20 10.14 -7.17
#